data_AF-A0A2V8WK37-F1
#
_entry.id   AF-A0A2V8WK37-F1
#
_cell.length_a   1.000
_cell.length_b   1.000
_cell.length_c   1.000
_cell.angle_alpha   90.00
_cell.angle_beta   90.00
_cell.angle_gamma   90.00
#
_symmetry.space_group_name_H-M   'P 1'
#
loop_
_entity.id
_entity.type
_entity.pdbx_description
1 polymer ?
#
loop_
_entity_poly.entity_id
_entity_poly.type
_entity_poly.pdbx_seq_one_letter_code
_entity_poly.pdbx_strand_id
1 'polypeptide(L)'
;MTRSVQALGASMFFFFLAIALVLQSHPAPKPQNQIPAANQQVTFNRDIAPILFRNCTGCHRPGEAGPFPLLTYKDAKSHARQIAAVTQTKFMPPWLPEPGEFKFADELHLTDQQIALIAKWVEGGAMEGAASDLPPAPNFVEGWQIGKPDLIIKAEKPYLLPAKGTDQYWNFIFHTPVNQTRWLKAMEIRPGDKHVVHHANVLVDRTQSARLQESSPGAGFAGMEIKIES
;
A
#
# COMPACT_ATOMS: atom_id res chain seq x y z
N MET A 1 -92.49 -0.31 -15.63
CA MET A 1 -92.07 -1.71 -15.84
C MET A 1 -90.56 -1.66 -16.01
N THR A 2 -89.68 -2.26 -15.23
CA THR A 2 -89.73 -3.33 -14.22
C THR A 2 -88.44 -3.18 -13.40
N ARG A 3 -88.52 -3.38 -12.07
CA ARG A 3 -87.40 -3.30 -11.13
C ARG A 3 -86.37 -4.41 -11.39
N SER A 4 -85.10 -4.12 -11.12
CA SER A 4 -84.15 -5.14 -10.65
C SER A 4 -83.17 -4.54 -9.64
N VAL A 5 -83.13 -5.17 -8.48
CA VAL A 5 -82.27 -4.91 -7.32
C VAL A 5 -81.14 -5.92 -7.35
N GLN A 6 -79.92 -5.52 -7.02
CA GLN A 6 -78.80 -6.36 -6.50
C GLN A 6 -77.55 -5.46 -6.38
N ALA A 7 -76.60 -5.62 -5.47
CA ALA A 7 -76.50 -6.09 -4.09
C ALA A 7 -75.10 -5.59 -3.64
N LEU A 8 -74.96 -5.07 -2.42
CA LEU A 8 -73.68 -4.59 -1.90
C LEU A 8 -72.74 -5.78 -1.60
N GLY A 9 -71.54 -5.77 -2.19
CA GLY A 9 -70.42 -6.64 -1.83
C GLY A 9 -69.31 -5.83 -1.19
N ALA A 10 -69.09 -6.02 0.12
CA ALA A 10 -67.97 -5.45 0.86
C ALA A 10 -66.70 -6.29 0.64
N SER A 11 -65.69 -5.73 -0.03
CA SER A 11 -64.35 -6.33 -0.13
C SER A 11 -63.53 -5.97 1.11
N MET A 12 -63.36 -6.95 1.98
CA MET A 12 -62.50 -6.93 3.15
C MET A 12 -61.05 -7.19 2.70
N PHE A 13 -60.22 -6.14 2.63
CA PHE A 13 -58.79 -6.27 2.35
C PHE A 13 -58.06 -6.75 3.62
N PHE A 14 -57.61 -8.01 3.62
CA PHE A 14 -56.66 -8.51 4.60
C PHE A 14 -55.25 -7.98 4.27
N PHE A 15 -54.76 -7.02 5.08
CA PHE A 15 -53.35 -6.63 5.08
C PHE A 15 -52.54 -7.72 5.80
N PHE A 16 -51.86 -8.58 5.04
CA PHE A 16 -50.79 -9.42 5.59
C PHE A 16 -49.55 -8.54 5.79
N LEU A 17 -49.27 -8.18 7.04
CA LEU A 17 -48.02 -7.52 7.44
C LEU A 17 -46.90 -8.58 7.47
N ALA A 18 -46.16 -8.73 6.37
CA ALA A 18 -44.95 -9.53 6.35
C ALA A 18 -43.84 -8.76 7.08
N ILE A 19 -43.52 -9.16 8.31
CA ILE A 19 -42.35 -8.68 9.04
C ILE A 19 -41.11 -9.29 8.38
N ALA A 20 -40.47 -8.53 7.49
CA ALA A 20 -39.15 -8.87 6.97
C ALA A 20 -38.11 -8.63 8.08
N LEU A 21 -37.63 -9.71 8.71
CA LEU A 21 -36.53 -9.68 9.65
C LEU A 21 -35.24 -9.37 8.88
N VAL A 22 -34.86 -8.09 8.81
CA VAL A 22 -33.57 -7.67 8.24
C VAL A 22 -32.49 -8.07 9.23
N LEU A 23 -31.85 -9.22 9.00
CA LEU A 23 -30.59 -9.56 9.65
C LEU A 23 -29.54 -8.53 9.22
N GLN A 24 -29.30 -7.53 10.08
CA GLN A 24 -28.16 -6.63 9.94
C GLN A 24 -26.89 -7.44 10.19
N SER A 25 -26.22 -7.86 9.10
CA SER A 25 -24.87 -8.38 9.15
C SER A 25 -23.94 -7.26 9.63
N HIS A 26 -23.60 -7.27 10.92
CA HIS A 26 -22.57 -6.38 11.44
C HIS A 26 -21.22 -6.84 10.87
N PRO A 27 -20.42 -5.94 10.26
CA PRO A 27 -19.07 -6.29 9.87
C PRO A 27 -18.28 -6.69 11.12
N ALA A 28 -17.53 -7.80 11.03
CA ALA A 28 -16.67 -8.25 12.11
C ALA A 28 -15.72 -7.12 12.53
N PRO A 29 -15.47 -6.93 13.83
CA PRO A 29 -14.52 -5.93 14.31
C PRO A 29 -13.15 -6.18 13.66
N LYS A 30 -12.58 -5.15 13.03
CA LYS A 30 -11.20 -5.20 12.53
C LYS A 30 -10.30 -5.60 13.70
N PRO A 31 -9.36 -6.55 13.52
CA PRO A 31 -8.42 -6.89 14.58
C PRO A 31 -7.62 -5.65 14.94
N GLN A 32 -8.00 -5.00 16.02
CA GLN A 32 -7.18 -4.00 16.68
C GLN A 32 -6.04 -4.76 17.34
N ASN A 33 -4.80 -4.30 17.16
CA ASN A 33 -3.63 -4.81 17.87
C ASN A 33 -3.84 -4.61 19.38
N GLN A 34 -4.57 -5.53 20.01
CA GLN A 34 -4.79 -5.52 21.45
C GLN A 34 -3.50 -5.91 22.14
N ILE A 35 -3.16 -5.17 23.19
CA ILE A 35 -2.00 -5.45 24.03
C ILE A 35 -2.20 -6.84 24.64
N PRO A 36 -1.32 -7.82 24.38
CA PRO A 36 -1.35 -9.09 25.08
C PRO A 36 -1.27 -8.80 26.59
N ALA A 37 -2.11 -9.44 27.41
CA ALA A 37 -2.04 -9.29 28.86
C ALA A 37 -0.59 -9.49 29.35
N ALA A 38 -0.19 -8.91 30.48
CA ALA A 38 1.22 -8.90 30.92
C ALA A 38 1.90 -10.29 30.94
N ASN A 39 1.13 -11.37 31.12
CA ASN A 39 1.58 -12.77 31.10
C ASN A 39 1.38 -13.53 29.78
N GLN A 40 0.82 -12.90 28.74
CA GLN A 40 0.53 -13.56 27.48
C GLN A 40 1.77 -13.52 26.58
N GLN A 41 2.18 -14.71 26.14
CA GLN A 41 3.34 -14.89 25.28
C GLN A 41 3.06 -14.30 23.89
N VAL A 42 4.01 -13.51 23.36
CA VAL A 42 3.90 -12.91 22.02
C VAL A 42 4.28 -13.96 20.98
N THR A 43 3.47 -14.09 19.93
CA THR A 43 3.63 -15.10 18.88
C THR A 43 3.57 -14.47 17.49
N PHE A 44 4.18 -15.12 16.52
CA PHE A 44 4.20 -14.62 15.15
C PHE A 44 2.79 -14.55 14.57
N ASN A 45 2.06 -15.67 14.57
CA ASN A 45 0.77 -15.80 13.92
C ASN A 45 -0.23 -14.74 14.42
N ARG A 46 -0.34 -14.58 15.75
CA ARG A 46 -1.30 -13.65 16.35
C ARG A 46 -0.85 -12.20 16.32
N ASP A 47 0.40 -11.92 16.71
CA ASP A 47 0.81 -10.56 17.09
C ASP A 47 1.71 -9.89 16.05
N ILE A 48 2.54 -10.66 15.33
CA ILE A 48 3.57 -10.09 14.43
C ILE A 48 3.16 -10.16 12.96
N ALA A 49 2.52 -11.24 12.53
CA ALA A 49 2.05 -11.40 11.16
C ALA A 49 1.13 -10.22 10.74
N PRO A 50 0.16 -9.74 11.54
CA PRO A 50 -0.63 -8.57 11.18
C PRO A 50 0.21 -7.30 10.96
N ILE A 51 1.28 -7.12 11.74
CA ILE A 51 2.19 -5.97 11.61
C ILE A 51 2.98 -6.09 10.31
N LEU A 52 3.62 -7.24 10.05
CA LEU A 52 4.41 -7.42 8.83
C LEU A 52 3.56 -7.35 7.56
N PHE A 53 2.38 -7.96 7.58
CA PHE A 53 1.45 -7.99 6.45
C PHE A 53 0.95 -6.60 6.07
N ARG A 54 0.80 -5.71 7.06
CA ARG A 54 0.36 -4.33 6.81
C ARG A 54 1.52 -3.41 6.44
N ASN A 55 2.64 -3.51 7.14
CA ASN A 55 3.69 -2.48 7.12
C ASN A 55 4.92 -2.89 6.30
N CYS A 56 5.09 -4.17 5.95
CA CYS A 56 6.33 -4.68 5.36
C CYS A 56 6.10 -5.39 4.02
N THR A 57 5.06 -6.22 3.90
CA THR A 57 4.92 -7.12 2.73
C THR A 57 4.57 -6.41 1.43
N GLY A 58 4.20 -5.13 1.46
CA GLY A 58 4.07 -4.32 0.24
C GLY A 58 5.36 -4.31 -0.59
N CYS A 59 6.51 -4.20 0.10
CA CYS A 59 7.84 -4.26 -0.49
C CYS A 59 8.53 -5.61 -0.29
N HIS A 60 8.36 -6.25 0.87
CA HIS A 60 8.98 -7.53 1.22
C HIS A 60 8.14 -8.72 0.75
N ARG A 61 8.04 -8.88 -0.58
CA ARG A 61 7.42 -10.01 -1.26
C ARG A 61 8.13 -10.30 -2.59
N PRO A 62 7.98 -11.49 -3.18
CA PRO A 62 8.64 -11.82 -4.44
C PRO A 62 8.33 -10.81 -5.56
N GLY A 63 9.37 -10.31 -6.22
CA GLY A 63 9.27 -9.37 -7.35
C GLY A 63 9.08 -7.90 -6.98
N GLU A 64 9.12 -7.56 -5.69
CA GLU A 64 9.06 -6.17 -5.20
C GLU A 64 10.40 -5.72 -4.59
N ALA A 65 10.50 -4.45 -4.21
CA ALA A 65 11.77 -3.80 -3.85
C ALA A 65 12.52 -4.42 -2.65
N GLY A 66 11.83 -5.17 -1.79
CA GLY A 66 12.43 -5.80 -0.62
C GLY A 66 13.34 -6.96 -0.99
N PRO A 67 14.55 -7.08 -0.41
CA PRO A 67 15.54 -8.09 -0.80
C PRO A 67 15.17 -9.53 -0.40
N PHE A 68 14.15 -9.70 0.45
CA PHE A 68 13.64 -11.00 0.89
C PHE A 68 12.14 -10.88 1.25
N PRO A 69 11.37 -11.98 1.15
CA PRO A 69 9.96 -11.99 1.50
C PRO A 69 9.75 -11.94 3.02
N LEU A 70 8.57 -11.47 3.46
CA LEU A 70 8.12 -11.51 4.86
C LEU A 70 6.69 -12.09 4.98
N LEU A 71 6.35 -13.03 4.10
CA LEU A 71 4.99 -13.58 3.98
C LEU A 71 4.74 -14.76 4.93
N THR A 72 5.79 -15.43 5.41
CA THR A 72 5.68 -16.62 6.27
C THR A 72 6.42 -16.46 7.59
N TYR A 73 6.05 -17.29 8.58
CA TYR A 73 6.79 -17.39 9.84
C TYR A 73 8.26 -17.69 9.60
N LYS A 74 8.57 -18.63 8.69
CA LYS A 74 9.94 -19.02 8.38
C LYS A 74 10.78 -17.82 7.90
N ASP A 75 10.20 -17.00 7.03
CA ASP A 75 10.86 -15.79 6.52
C ASP A 75 11.09 -14.79 7.66
N ALA A 76 10.06 -14.51 8.46
CA ALA A 76 10.20 -13.58 9.58
C ALA A 76 11.21 -14.09 10.62
N LYS A 77 11.22 -15.40 10.89
CA LYS A 77 12.10 -16.04 11.88
C LYS A 77 13.56 -15.99 11.46
N SER A 78 13.88 -16.18 10.17
CA SER A 78 15.27 -16.09 9.69
C SER A 78 15.84 -14.68 9.78
N HIS A 79 14.98 -13.66 9.75
CA HIS A 79 15.36 -12.25 9.84
C HIS A 79 15.00 -11.59 11.18
N ALA A 80 14.53 -12.34 12.18
CA ALA A 80 13.92 -11.81 13.40
C ALA A 80 14.77 -10.74 14.12
N ARG A 81 16.05 -11.02 14.35
CA ARG A 81 16.96 -10.06 15.00
C ARG A 81 17.19 -8.79 14.16
N GLN A 82 17.28 -8.94 12.84
CA GLN A 82 17.43 -7.82 11.93
C GLN A 82 16.16 -6.95 11.95
N ILE A 83 14.98 -7.57 11.86
CA ILE A 83 13.68 -6.88 11.93
C ILE A 83 13.58 -6.07 13.23
N ALA A 84 13.88 -6.67 14.38
CA ALA A 84 13.87 -5.94 15.65
C ALA A 84 14.85 -4.75 15.64
N ALA A 85 16.07 -4.94 15.15
CA ALA A 85 17.07 -3.86 15.10
C ALA A 85 16.62 -2.68 14.23
N VAL A 86 16.14 -2.95 13.00
CA VAL A 86 15.76 -1.88 12.06
C VAL A 86 14.44 -1.19 12.41
N THR A 87 13.53 -1.89 13.08
CA THR A 87 12.28 -1.29 13.57
C THR A 87 12.51 -0.45 14.83
N GLN A 88 13.41 -0.90 15.71
CA GLN A 88 13.77 -0.15 16.93
C GLN A 88 14.43 1.19 16.63
N THR A 89 15.26 1.27 15.59
CA THR A 89 15.87 2.52 15.13
C THR A 89 14.97 3.33 14.21
N LYS A 90 13.75 2.87 13.94
CA LYS A 90 12.82 3.45 12.96
C LYS A 90 13.42 3.58 11.56
N PHE A 91 14.43 2.78 11.24
CA PHE A 91 14.98 2.66 9.90
C PHE A 91 13.99 1.98 8.94
N MET A 92 13.22 1.02 9.48
CA MET A 92 12.16 0.32 8.74
C MET A 92 10.83 0.39 9.49
N PRO A 93 9.71 0.46 8.75
CA PRO A 93 9.65 0.73 7.31
C PRO A 93 10.05 2.20 7.02
N PRO A 94 10.64 2.48 5.84
CA PRO A 94 11.05 3.83 5.48
C PRO A 94 9.82 4.72 5.34
N TRP A 95 9.79 5.81 6.10
CA TRP A 95 8.74 6.82 6.01
C TRP A 95 9.32 8.18 6.41
N LEU A 96 9.50 9.05 5.42
CA LEU A 96 10.09 10.37 5.63
C LEU A 96 9.12 11.42 6.22
N PRO A 97 7.81 11.43 5.88
CA PRO A 97 6.91 12.43 6.42
C PRO A 97 6.81 12.35 7.95
N GLU A 98 7.06 13.47 8.64
CA GLU A 98 6.87 13.56 10.08
C GLU A 98 5.38 13.40 10.44
N PRO A 99 5.06 12.83 11.62
CA PRO A 99 3.69 12.80 12.12
C PRO A 99 3.13 14.23 12.27
N GLY A 100 1.98 14.49 11.67
CA GLY A 100 1.28 15.77 11.74
C GLY A 100 -0.17 15.63 12.22
N GLU A 101 -0.91 16.74 12.19
CA GLU A 101 -2.35 16.77 12.52
C GLU A 101 -3.16 15.83 11.61
N PHE A 102 -2.74 15.71 10.34
CA PHE A 102 -3.36 14.84 9.35
C PHE A 102 -2.61 13.52 9.22
N LYS A 103 -3.36 12.42 9.16
CA LYS A 103 -2.81 11.09 8.88
C LYS A 103 -2.79 10.85 7.38
N PHE A 104 -1.68 10.31 6.89
CA PHE A 104 -1.62 9.82 5.52
C PHE A 104 -2.41 8.50 5.42
N ALA A 105 -3.18 8.33 4.34
CA ALA A 105 -4.01 7.14 4.14
C ALA A 105 -3.21 5.83 4.17
N ASP A 106 -1.96 5.87 3.67
CA ASP A 106 -1.07 4.73 3.49
C ASP A 106 0.21 4.85 4.36
N GLU A 107 0.09 5.49 5.53
CA GLU A 107 1.19 5.62 6.48
C GLU A 107 1.71 4.23 6.93
N LEU A 108 3.01 4.01 6.73
CA LEU A 108 3.67 2.76 7.09
C LEU A 108 4.29 2.77 8.49
N HIS A 109 4.28 3.90 9.21
CA HIS A 109 4.88 3.98 10.54
C HIS A 109 4.40 2.87 11.48
N LEU A 110 5.37 2.32 12.23
CA LEU A 110 5.08 1.47 13.37
C LEU A 110 4.88 2.34 14.60
N THR A 111 3.81 2.07 15.33
CA THR A 111 3.62 2.62 16.67
C THR A 111 4.69 2.07 17.62
N ASP A 112 5.01 2.80 18.68
CA ASP A 112 5.96 2.32 19.69
C ASP A 112 5.50 0.98 20.32
N GLN A 113 4.19 0.74 20.39
CA GLN A 113 3.61 -0.53 20.83
C GLN A 113 3.92 -1.68 19.86
N GLN A 114 3.81 -1.45 18.54
CA GLN A 114 4.17 -2.45 17.53
C GLN A 114 5.67 -2.76 17.56
N ILE A 115 6.52 -1.74 17.73
CA ILE A 115 7.97 -1.92 17.89
C ILE A 115 8.26 -2.77 19.14
N ALA A 116 7.62 -2.46 20.27
CA ALA A 116 7.79 -3.23 21.51
C ALA A 116 7.30 -4.68 21.37
N LEU A 117 6.22 -4.94 20.62
CA LEU A 117 5.75 -6.31 20.34
C LEU A 117 6.77 -7.09 19.53
N ILE A 118 7.35 -6.48 18.49
CA ILE A 118 8.41 -7.11 17.68
C ILE A 118 9.60 -7.45 18.57
N ALA A 119 10.08 -6.50 19.38
CA ALA A 119 11.19 -6.73 20.30
C ALA A 119 10.89 -7.90 21.27
N LYS A 120 9.73 -7.87 21.94
CA LYS A 120 9.30 -8.91 22.88
C LYS A 120 9.16 -10.28 22.23
N TRP A 121 8.68 -10.33 20.98
CA TRP A 121 8.60 -11.59 20.22
C TRP A 121 10.00 -12.17 19.99
N VAL A 122 10.96 -11.35 19.56
CA VAL A 122 12.34 -11.79 19.33
C VAL A 122 13.03 -12.23 20.61
N GLU A 123 12.89 -11.47 21.69
CA GLU A 123 13.40 -11.79 23.03
C GLU A 123 12.79 -13.11 23.57
N GLY A 124 11.50 -13.32 23.33
CA GLY A 124 10.78 -14.55 23.68
C GLY A 124 11.09 -15.75 22.79
N GLY A 125 12.16 -15.68 21.99
CA GLY A 125 12.59 -16.78 21.13
C GLY A 125 11.85 -16.86 19.79
N ALA A 126 11.19 -15.79 19.35
CA ALA A 126 10.43 -15.67 18.11
C ALA A 126 9.53 -16.89 17.85
N MET A 127 8.56 -17.08 18.75
CA MET A 127 7.60 -18.20 18.73
C MET A 127 6.62 -18.07 17.55
N GLU A 128 6.26 -19.18 16.91
CA GLU A 128 5.29 -19.18 15.80
C GLU A 128 3.85 -18.92 16.28
N GLY A 129 3.39 -19.66 17.29
CA GLY A 129 2.00 -19.61 17.77
C GLY A 129 1.08 -20.61 17.09
N ALA A 130 -0.21 -20.57 17.42
CA ALA A 130 -1.19 -21.50 16.86
C ALA A 130 -1.50 -21.16 15.40
N ALA A 131 -1.62 -22.17 14.54
CA ALA A 131 -1.93 -21.96 13.11
C ALA A 131 -3.29 -21.28 12.89
N SER A 132 -4.25 -21.48 13.81
CA SER A 132 -5.58 -20.84 13.78
C SER A 132 -5.53 -19.32 13.97
N ASP A 133 -4.44 -18.79 14.53
CA ASP A 133 -4.28 -17.37 14.81
C ASP A 133 -3.65 -16.61 13.63
N LEU A 134 -3.13 -17.33 12.63
CA LEU A 134 -2.47 -16.72 11.48
C LEU A 134 -3.52 -15.98 10.63
N PRO A 135 -3.39 -14.66 10.44
CA PRO A 135 -4.30 -13.94 9.55
C PRO A 135 -4.19 -14.46 8.11
N PRO A 136 -5.24 -14.29 7.30
CA PRO A 136 -5.16 -14.55 5.88
C PRO A 136 -3.99 -13.80 5.24
N ALA A 137 -3.33 -14.44 4.29
CA ALA A 137 -2.26 -13.80 3.51
C ALA A 137 -2.79 -12.53 2.82
N PRO A 138 -1.98 -11.47 2.70
CA PRO A 138 -2.42 -10.26 2.01
C PRO A 138 -2.71 -10.53 0.54
N ASN A 139 -3.78 -9.91 0.04
CA ASN A 139 -4.05 -9.88 -1.39
C ASN A 139 -3.24 -8.75 -2.03
N PHE A 140 -2.50 -9.08 -3.08
CA PHE A 140 -1.73 -8.09 -3.83
C PHE A 140 -2.33 -7.88 -5.21
N VAL A 141 -2.33 -6.63 -5.66
CA VAL A 141 -2.72 -6.27 -7.01
C VAL A 141 -1.52 -6.50 -7.94
N GLU A 142 -1.73 -7.23 -9.03
CA GLU A 142 -0.75 -7.30 -10.11
C GLU A 142 -0.85 -6.08 -11.01
N GLY A 143 0.29 -5.53 -11.41
CA GLY A 143 0.32 -4.33 -12.24
C GLY A 143 0.11 -3.05 -11.42
N TRP A 144 -0.89 -2.25 -11.80
CA TRP A 144 -1.14 -0.92 -11.25
C TRP A 144 -1.87 -0.99 -9.91
N GLN A 145 -1.25 -0.47 -8.86
CA GLN A 145 -1.73 -0.57 -7.47
C GLN A 145 -2.94 0.35 -7.22
N ILE A 146 -2.96 1.53 -7.85
CA ILE A 146 -4.03 2.52 -7.63
C ILE A 146 -5.16 2.44 -8.69
N GLY A 147 -5.22 1.34 -9.43
CA GLY A 147 -6.20 1.10 -10.49
C GLY A 147 -5.64 1.35 -11.90
N LYS A 148 -6.46 1.08 -12.92
CA LYS A 148 -6.04 1.23 -14.32
C LYS A 148 -5.79 2.71 -14.63
N PRO A 149 -4.59 3.09 -15.12
CA PRO A 149 -4.32 4.48 -15.49
C PRO A 149 -4.99 4.85 -16.81
N ASP A 150 -5.41 6.10 -16.91
CA ASP A 150 -5.93 6.70 -18.16
C ASP A 150 -4.79 7.03 -19.15
N LEU A 151 -3.59 7.27 -18.62
CA LEU A 151 -2.40 7.63 -19.39
C LEU A 151 -1.17 6.94 -18.79
N ILE A 152 -0.40 6.27 -19.65
CA ILE A 152 0.90 5.69 -19.31
C ILE A 152 1.95 6.42 -20.13
N ILE A 153 2.90 7.06 -19.44
CA ILE A 153 4.05 7.71 -20.06
C ILE A 153 5.28 6.87 -19.76
N LYS A 154 6.11 6.61 -20.77
CA LYS A 154 7.30 5.77 -20.66
C LYS A 154 8.53 6.57 -21.03
N ALA A 155 9.67 6.22 -20.44
CA ALA A 155 10.95 6.76 -20.87
C ALA A 155 11.20 6.28 -22.30
N GLU A 156 11.63 7.18 -23.18
CA GLU A 156 11.88 6.84 -24.58
C GLU A 156 13.03 5.84 -24.72
N LYS A 157 14.06 5.98 -23.87
CA LYS A 157 15.20 5.08 -23.79
C LYS A 157 15.38 4.58 -22.36
N PRO A 158 15.80 3.32 -22.17
CA PRO A 158 16.16 2.82 -20.85
C PRO A 158 17.49 3.44 -20.39
N TYR A 159 17.64 3.60 -19.08
CA TYR A 159 18.94 3.84 -18.47
C TYR A 159 19.56 2.49 -18.09
N LEU A 160 20.80 2.26 -18.55
CA LEU A 160 21.55 1.05 -18.21
C LEU A 160 22.40 1.34 -16.96
N LEU A 161 21.88 0.93 -15.81
CA LEU A 161 22.58 1.08 -14.54
C LEU A 161 23.79 0.11 -14.48
N PRO A 162 25.01 0.58 -14.20
CA PRO A 162 26.14 -0.29 -13.97
C PRO A 162 25.91 -1.22 -12.76
N ALA A 163 26.34 -2.48 -12.85
CA ALA A 163 26.15 -3.47 -11.78
C ALA A 163 26.95 -3.17 -10.48
N LYS A 164 27.90 -2.24 -10.54
CA LYS A 164 28.75 -1.82 -9.41
C LYS A 164 28.82 -0.30 -9.39
N GLY A 165 28.93 0.26 -8.19
CA GLY A 165 29.10 1.68 -7.99
C GLY A 165 28.31 2.16 -6.78
N THR A 166 28.22 3.48 -6.67
CA THR A 166 27.34 4.18 -5.74
C THR A 166 26.01 4.51 -6.41
N ASP A 167 25.11 5.13 -5.65
CA ASP A 167 23.85 5.66 -6.18
C ASP A 167 24.11 6.55 -7.40
N GLN A 168 23.24 6.39 -8.41
CA GLN A 168 23.28 7.16 -9.63
C GLN A 168 22.03 8.02 -9.73
N TYR A 169 22.24 9.31 -9.98
CA TYR A 169 21.16 10.26 -10.22
C TYR A 169 20.97 10.43 -11.72
N TRP A 170 19.80 10.03 -12.20
CA TRP A 170 19.45 10.08 -13.61
C TRP A 170 18.08 10.72 -13.80
N ASN A 171 18.01 11.63 -14.76
CA ASN A 171 16.80 12.37 -15.09
C ASN A 171 16.25 11.87 -16.41
N PHE A 172 15.04 11.32 -16.36
CA PHE A 172 14.26 11.03 -17.56
C PHE A 172 13.36 12.21 -17.88
N ILE A 173 13.31 12.57 -19.17
CA ILE A 173 12.34 13.55 -19.66
C ILE A 173 11.14 12.79 -20.22
N PHE A 174 9.96 13.07 -19.66
CA PHE A 174 8.71 12.45 -20.09
C PHE A 174 7.84 13.49 -20.80
N HIS A 175 7.55 13.25 -22.08
CA HIS A 175 6.61 14.09 -22.80
C HIS A 175 5.17 13.72 -22.44
N THR A 176 4.44 14.68 -21.87
CA THR A 176 3.03 14.50 -21.51
C THR A 176 2.14 14.96 -22.67
N PRO A 177 1.40 14.06 -23.35
CA PRO A 177 0.60 14.38 -24.54
C PRO A 177 -0.72 15.07 -24.17
N VAL A 178 -0.65 16.24 -23.54
CA VAL A 178 -1.81 17.07 -23.17
C VAL A 178 -1.77 18.40 -23.91
N ASN A 179 -2.87 18.74 -24.58
CA ASN A 179 -3.02 19.97 -25.38
C ASN A 179 -3.85 21.06 -24.69
N GLN A 180 -4.29 20.80 -23.46
CA GLN A 180 -5.05 21.73 -22.63
C GLN A 180 -4.85 21.32 -21.16
N THR A 181 -5.20 22.22 -20.24
CA THR A 181 -5.12 21.95 -18.79
C THR A 181 -5.92 20.71 -18.39
N ARG A 182 -5.29 19.87 -17.58
CA ARG A 182 -5.86 18.64 -17.00
C ARG A 182 -5.59 18.62 -15.50
N TRP A 183 -6.51 18.04 -14.75
CA TRP A 183 -6.33 17.80 -13.32
C TRP A 183 -5.75 16.40 -13.13
N LEU A 184 -4.69 16.30 -12.33
CA LEU A 184 -4.10 15.02 -11.94
C LEU A 184 -4.73 14.56 -10.63
N LYS A 185 -5.37 13.40 -10.63
CA LYS A 185 -5.95 12.80 -9.41
C LYS A 185 -4.96 11.91 -8.68
N ALA A 186 -4.18 11.13 -9.43
CA ALA A 186 -3.23 10.18 -8.88
C ALA A 186 -2.12 9.88 -9.90
N MET A 187 -0.98 9.44 -9.40
CA MET A 187 0.19 9.06 -10.20
C MET A 187 0.84 7.85 -9.54
N GLU A 188 1.28 6.90 -10.37
CA GLU A 188 2.05 5.74 -9.92
C GLU A 188 3.34 5.67 -10.75
N ILE A 189 4.48 5.57 -10.07
CA ILE A 189 5.78 5.40 -10.70
C ILE A 189 6.08 3.92 -10.74
N ARG A 190 6.40 3.40 -11.94
CA ARG A 190 6.71 1.99 -12.13
C ARG A 190 8.10 1.81 -12.72
N PRO A 191 9.12 1.54 -11.89
CA PRO A 191 10.45 1.19 -12.35
C PRO A 191 10.45 -0.07 -13.22
N GLY A 192 11.38 -0.15 -14.16
CA GLY A 192 11.63 -1.38 -14.93
C GLY A 192 12.15 -2.51 -14.04
N ASP A 193 13.06 -2.19 -13.13
CA ASP A 193 13.51 -3.06 -12.05
C ASP A 193 13.29 -2.34 -10.71
N LYS A 194 12.46 -2.94 -9.84
CA LYS A 194 12.05 -2.36 -8.56
C LYS A 194 13.12 -2.48 -7.47
N HIS A 195 14.13 -3.33 -7.65
CA HIS A 195 15.16 -3.55 -6.63
C HIS A 195 16.26 -2.48 -6.66
N VAL A 196 16.38 -1.74 -7.77
CA VAL A 196 17.48 -0.78 -7.99
C VAL A 196 17.05 0.69 -7.92
N VAL A 197 15.75 0.95 -7.72
CA VAL A 197 15.21 2.31 -7.57
C VAL A 197 14.68 2.45 -6.15
N HIS A 198 15.27 3.37 -5.37
CA HIS A 198 14.84 3.64 -4.01
C HIS A 198 14.21 5.03 -3.82
N HIS A 199 14.54 6.02 -4.68
CA HIS A 199 13.90 7.34 -4.71
C HIS A 199 13.48 7.71 -6.13
N ALA A 200 12.38 8.47 -6.24
CA ALA A 200 11.96 9.08 -7.49
C ALA A 200 11.32 10.45 -7.20
N ASN A 201 11.77 11.46 -7.92
CA ASN A 201 11.22 12.81 -7.86
C ASN A 201 10.54 13.14 -9.18
N VAL A 202 9.41 13.82 -9.12
CA VAL A 202 8.67 14.27 -10.30
C VAL A 202 8.62 15.79 -10.27
N LEU A 203 9.15 16.40 -11.34
CA LEU A 203 9.15 17.83 -11.53
C LEU A 203 8.35 18.17 -12.80
N VAL A 204 7.64 19.30 -12.75
CA VAL A 204 6.92 19.83 -13.91
C VAL A 204 7.76 20.96 -14.51
N ASP A 205 8.38 20.68 -15.65
CA ASP A 205 9.12 21.67 -16.44
C ASP A 205 8.21 22.30 -17.50
N ARG A 206 7.76 23.55 -17.24
CA ARG A 206 6.87 24.29 -18.14
C ARG A 206 7.60 24.97 -19.29
N THR A 207 8.87 25.34 -19.08
CA THR A 207 9.70 26.05 -20.06
C THR A 207 10.39 25.09 -21.02
N GLN A 208 10.37 23.78 -20.69
CA GLN A 208 11.06 22.72 -21.42
C GLN A 208 12.59 22.87 -21.39
N SER A 209 13.12 23.64 -20.42
CA SER A 209 14.55 23.94 -20.31
C SER A 209 15.37 22.67 -20.06
N ALA A 210 14.81 21.65 -19.39
CA ALA A 210 15.51 20.39 -19.14
C ALA A 210 15.87 19.64 -20.43
N ARG A 211 15.13 19.85 -21.53
CA ARG A 211 15.42 19.22 -22.83
C ARG A 211 16.78 19.63 -23.40
N LEU A 212 17.25 20.82 -23.04
CA LEU A 212 18.55 21.33 -23.46
C LEU A 212 19.72 20.55 -22.82
N GLN A 213 19.46 19.77 -21.76
CA GLN A 213 20.46 18.98 -21.07
C GLN A 213 20.63 17.57 -21.67
N GLU A 214 19.70 17.13 -22.52
CA GLU A 214 19.83 15.83 -23.17
C GLU A 214 20.85 15.88 -24.30
N SER A 215 21.68 14.82 -24.40
CA SER A 215 22.60 14.66 -25.54
C SER A 215 21.89 14.33 -26.85
N SER A 216 20.71 13.73 -26.76
CA SER A 216 19.75 13.49 -27.85
C SER A 216 18.36 13.35 -27.25
N PRO A 217 17.28 13.64 -28.00
CA PRO A 217 15.92 13.51 -27.49
C PRO A 217 15.67 12.16 -26.82
N GLY A 218 15.11 12.21 -25.61
CA GLY A 218 14.73 11.04 -24.83
C GLY A 218 15.90 10.25 -24.23
N ALA A 219 17.14 10.73 -24.36
CA ALA A 219 18.30 10.10 -23.72
C ALA A 219 18.30 10.28 -22.20
N GLY A 220 17.70 11.35 -21.68
CA GLY A 220 17.90 11.79 -20.31
C GLY A 220 19.31 12.35 -20.06
N PHE A 221 19.60 12.65 -18.80
CA PHE A 221 20.88 13.21 -18.37
C PHE A 221 21.17 12.91 -16.90
N ALA A 222 22.45 12.90 -16.52
CA ALA A 222 22.88 12.65 -15.15
C ALA A 222 22.79 13.90 -14.27
N GLY A 223 22.65 13.69 -12.95
CA GLY A 223 22.76 14.75 -11.94
C GLY A 223 21.60 14.79 -10.96
N MET A 224 21.88 15.12 -9.70
CA MET A 224 20.87 15.27 -8.66
C MET A 224 20.19 16.64 -8.72
N GLU A 225 20.97 17.70 -8.93
CA GLU A 225 20.48 19.07 -8.98
C GLU A 225 19.94 19.38 -10.39
N ILE A 226 18.63 19.59 -10.49
CA ILE A 226 17.99 20.09 -11.71
C ILE A 226 17.70 21.58 -11.51
N LYS A 227 18.28 22.43 -12.36
CA LYS A 227 17.82 23.81 -12.52
C LYS A 227 16.78 23.84 -13.63
N ILE A 228 15.52 23.98 -13.22
CA ILE A 228 14.42 24.27 -14.15
C ILE A 228 14.33 25.79 -14.22
N GLU A 229 14.48 26.35 -15.42
CA GLU A 229 14.27 27.78 -15.62
C GLU A 229 12.77 28.06 -15.49
N SER A 230 12.42 29.03 -14.64
CA SER A 230 11.04 29.46 -14.34
C SER A 230 10.62 30.64 -15.19
#